data_AF-A0A0U5GN38-F1
#
_entry.id   AF-A0A0U5GN38-F1
#
_cell.length_a   1.000
_cell.length_b   1.000
_cell.length_c   1.000
_cell.angle_alpha   90.00
_cell.angle_beta   90.00
_cell.angle_gamma   90.00
#
_symmetry.space_group_name_H-M   'P 1'
#
loop_
_entity.id
_entity.type
_entity.pdbx_description
1 polymer ?
#
loop_
_entity_poly.entity_id
_entity_poly.type
_entity_poly.pdbx_seq_one_letter_code
_entity_poly.pdbx_strand_id
1 'polypeptide(L)'
;MGAPAKRQKREEFRKKVAAATTEPAGDGSASPAGSVLNLPQKKYYRQRAHANPFSDHLLEYPLTPAHMDWSTHFPAYLNPDATQTNATGARRLLKDVEVVDIGCGFGGLLVGLAPVLPDTLMVGMEIRSKVAEYLTNRIHALRYQQLHLLQQTQTSASSSTPIPAPAPVQQPATETTDNESPETTFPTTLIPGGYNNITALRANTMKFFPNFFARSQLSKIFICFPDPHFKARKHKARIVSETLNAEYAYALRPGGLLYTITDVEEYHFWILRHFGQQQGPERNAEDENADGPEEGGVKELFERLTQEELDRDECVRVMMDSTEEGKKVSRNKGNKYVAVFRRKNDPAWPL
;
A
#
# COMPACT_ATOMS: atom_id res chain seq x y z
N MET A 1 -6.59 -5.27 -36.47
CA MET A 1 -6.24 -6.19 -35.37
C MET A 1 -6.83 -5.65 -34.07
N GLY A 2 -7.86 -6.30 -33.52
CA GLY A 2 -8.51 -5.83 -32.29
C GLY A 2 -7.57 -5.93 -31.08
N ALA A 3 -7.63 -4.95 -30.17
CA ALA A 3 -6.87 -5.00 -28.93
C ALA A 3 -7.16 -6.32 -28.19
N PRO A 4 -6.15 -7.03 -27.66
CA PRO A 4 -6.36 -8.32 -26.99
C PRO A 4 -7.38 -8.15 -25.86
N ALA A 5 -8.38 -9.04 -25.77
CA ALA A 5 -9.59 -8.93 -24.93
C ALA A 5 -9.35 -8.39 -23.49
N LYS A 6 -8.19 -8.67 -22.90
CA LYS A 6 -7.80 -8.13 -21.57
C LYS A 6 -7.65 -6.61 -21.55
N ARG A 7 -7.10 -5.98 -22.60
CA ARG A 7 -6.94 -4.52 -22.71
C ARG A 7 -8.30 -3.83 -22.80
N GLN A 8 -9.20 -4.35 -23.63
CA GLN A 8 -10.57 -3.86 -23.73
C GLN A 8 -11.27 -3.90 -22.37
N LYS A 9 -11.17 -5.02 -21.64
CA LYS A 9 -11.77 -5.16 -20.30
C LYS A 9 -11.22 -4.14 -19.28
N ARG A 10 -9.93 -3.80 -19.33
CA ARG A 10 -9.36 -2.75 -18.46
C ARG A 10 -9.84 -1.36 -18.85
N GLU A 11 -9.88 -1.05 -20.14
CA GLU A 11 -10.36 0.24 -20.64
C GLU A 11 -11.86 0.44 -20.33
N GLU A 12 -12.68 -0.61 -20.48
CA GLU A 12 -14.08 -0.63 -20.05
C GLU A 12 -14.22 -0.32 -18.55
N PHE A 13 -13.43 -0.99 -17.70
CA PHE A 13 -13.43 -0.76 -16.26
C PHE A 13 -13.05 0.69 -15.92
N ARG A 14 -11.99 1.21 -16.53
CA ARG A 14 -11.53 2.59 -16.33
C ARG A 14 -12.61 3.60 -16.71
N LYS A 15 -13.32 3.38 -17.82
CA LYS A 15 -14.45 4.24 -18.22
C LYS A 15 -15.57 4.22 -17.18
N LYS A 16 -15.90 3.05 -16.62
CA LYS A 16 -16.90 2.92 -15.56
C LYS A 16 -16.50 3.66 -14.29
N VAL A 17 -15.25 3.51 -13.85
CA VAL A 17 -14.72 4.24 -12.68
C VAL A 17 -14.75 5.74 -12.93
N ALA A 18 -14.26 6.19 -14.09
CA ALA A 18 -14.24 7.62 -14.44
C ALA A 18 -15.65 8.21 -14.37
N ALA A 19 -16.62 7.59 -15.07
CA ALA A 19 -18.02 8.01 -15.07
C ALA A 19 -18.63 8.05 -13.66
N ALA A 20 -18.27 7.08 -12.81
CA ALA A 20 -18.70 7.01 -11.42
C ALA A 20 -18.08 8.11 -10.52
N THR A 21 -16.94 8.69 -10.90
CA THR A 21 -16.19 9.68 -10.11
C THR A 21 -16.29 11.12 -10.62
N THR A 22 -16.72 11.36 -11.86
CA THR A 22 -16.78 12.70 -12.47
C THR A 22 -18.14 13.38 -12.41
N GLU A 23 -19.21 12.69 -11.99
CA GLU A 23 -20.53 13.32 -11.84
C GLU A 23 -20.59 14.12 -10.53
N PRO A 24 -20.73 15.47 -10.57
CA PRO A 24 -20.99 16.25 -9.37
C PRO A 24 -22.40 15.94 -8.86
N ALA A 25 -22.60 16.00 -7.55
CA ALA A 25 -23.90 15.88 -6.88
C ALA A 25 -24.80 17.11 -7.12
N GLY A 26 -24.94 17.55 -8.37
CA GLY A 26 -25.60 18.79 -8.76
C GLY A 26 -26.07 18.76 -10.19
N ASP A 27 -27.09 17.98 -10.48
CA ASP A 27 -28.41 18.47 -10.91
C ASP A 27 -29.35 17.26 -10.82
N GLY A 28 -30.64 17.47 -10.59
CA GLY A 28 -31.63 16.40 -10.35
C GLY A 28 -31.87 15.43 -11.51
N SER A 29 -30.98 15.35 -12.51
CA SER A 29 -31.00 14.29 -13.51
C SER A 29 -30.37 13.04 -12.93
N ALA A 30 -31.20 12.01 -12.73
CA ALA A 30 -30.76 10.69 -12.31
C ALA A 30 -29.53 10.24 -13.11
N SER A 31 -28.36 10.13 -12.45
CA SER A 31 -27.31 9.23 -12.89
C SER A 31 -27.98 7.89 -13.21
N PRO A 32 -27.60 7.17 -14.29
CA PRO A 32 -28.30 5.95 -14.68
C PRO A 32 -28.36 5.01 -13.49
N ALA A 33 -29.55 4.96 -12.88
CA ALA A 33 -29.81 4.18 -11.69
C ALA A 33 -29.50 2.72 -12.04
N GLY A 34 -28.47 2.16 -11.40
CA GLY A 34 -28.24 0.71 -11.41
C GLY A 34 -26.94 0.18 -12.00
N SER A 35 -25.96 0.99 -12.43
CA SER A 35 -24.65 0.40 -12.74
C SER A 35 -23.85 0.15 -11.45
N VAL A 36 -23.98 -1.07 -10.89
CA VAL A 36 -23.17 -1.54 -9.76
C VAL A 36 -21.70 -1.56 -10.19
N LEU A 37 -20.88 -0.67 -9.63
CA LEU A 37 -19.45 -0.66 -9.86
C LEU A 37 -18.83 -1.82 -9.08
N ASN A 38 -18.35 -2.85 -9.78
CA ASN A 38 -17.67 -3.99 -9.16
C ASN A 38 -16.19 -3.68 -8.87
N LEU A 39 -15.54 -4.48 -8.02
CA LEU A 39 -14.08 -4.43 -7.87
C LEU A 39 -13.38 -4.87 -9.17
N PRO A 40 -12.18 -4.33 -9.49
CA PRO A 40 -11.43 -4.79 -10.64
C PRO A 40 -11.01 -6.25 -10.47
N GLN A 41 -10.95 -6.99 -11.57
CA GLN A 41 -10.58 -8.41 -11.54
C GLN A 41 -9.10 -8.62 -11.86
N LYS A 42 -8.34 -9.17 -10.91
CA LYS A 42 -6.88 -9.35 -10.99
C LYS A 42 -6.41 -10.05 -12.28
N LYS A 43 -7.20 -11.00 -12.80
CA LYS A 43 -6.87 -11.77 -14.02
C LYS A 43 -6.59 -10.90 -15.25
N TYR A 44 -7.13 -9.69 -15.31
CA TYR A 44 -6.92 -8.74 -16.41
C TYR A 44 -5.67 -7.85 -16.24
N TYR A 45 -5.08 -7.85 -15.05
CA TYR A 45 -3.96 -6.99 -14.65
C TYR A 45 -2.68 -7.78 -14.32
N ARG A 46 -2.71 -9.12 -14.35
CA ARG A 46 -1.51 -9.95 -14.11
C ARG A 46 -0.37 -9.57 -15.05
N GLN A 47 0.80 -9.35 -14.46
CA GLN A 47 2.08 -9.11 -15.11
C GLN A 47 3.11 -10.09 -14.52
N ARG A 48 4.14 -10.47 -15.29
CA ARG A 48 5.25 -11.27 -14.73
C ARG A 48 5.85 -10.53 -13.54
N ALA A 49 6.11 -11.25 -12.45
CA ALA A 49 6.63 -10.69 -11.20
C ALA A 49 7.98 -9.99 -11.39
N HIS A 50 8.83 -10.55 -12.25
CA HIS A 50 10.14 -10.00 -12.56
C HIS A 50 10.05 -8.90 -13.62
N ALA A 51 9.64 -7.70 -13.20
CA ALA A 51 10.06 -6.49 -13.90
C ALA A 51 11.55 -6.28 -13.61
N ASN A 52 12.36 -5.93 -14.60
CA ASN A 52 13.73 -5.52 -14.33
C ASN A 52 13.66 -4.13 -13.68
N PRO A 53 14.07 -3.96 -12.41
CA PRO A 53 14.03 -2.65 -11.75
C PRO A 53 14.93 -1.62 -12.45
N PHE A 54 15.82 -2.05 -13.35
CA PHE A 54 16.70 -1.16 -14.09
C PHE A 54 16.18 -0.80 -15.51
N SER A 55 15.12 -1.43 -16.00
CA SER A 55 14.53 -1.11 -17.32
C SER A 55 13.46 -0.02 -17.19
N ASP A 56 13.89 1.20 -16.89
CA ASP A 56 13.01 2.37 -16.67
C ASP A 56 12.92 3.21 -17.94
N HIS A 57 12.07 2.84 -18.89
CA HIS A 57 11.86 3.71 -20.06
C HIS A 57 10.74 4.75 -19.85
N LEU A 58 9.95 4.66 -18.77
CA LEU A 58 8.76 5.50 -18.54
C LEU A 58 8.36 5.58 -17.05
N LEU A 59 9.29 5.91 -16.16
CA LEU A 59 8.98 6.28 -14.77
C LEU A 59 9.39 7.74 -14.55
N GLU A 60 8.46 8.56 -14.08
CA GLU A 60 8.71 9.95 -13.72
C GLU A 60 8.95 10.03 -12.21
N TYR A 61 9.98 10.75 -11.82
CA TYR A 61 10.34 11.00 -10.43
C TYR A 61 10.26 12.51 -10.19
N PRO A 62 9.71 12.96 -9.05
CA PRO A 62 9.77 14.37 -8.69
C PRO A 62 11.23 14.82 -8.54
N LEU A 63 11.52 16.10 -8.80
CA LEU A 63 12.87 16.65 -8.63
C LEU A 63 13.31 16.63 -7.16
N THR A 64 12.40 16.97 -6.27
CA THR A 64 12.55 16.91 -4.81
C THR A 64 11.19 16.62 -4.18
N PRO A 65 11.10 16.30 -2.88
CA PRO A 65 9.82 16.09 -2.22
C PRO A 65 8.85 17.27 -2.36
N ALA A 66 9.38 18.50 -2.42
CA ALA A 66 8.58 19.72 -2.63
C ALA A 66 7.93 19.82 -4.02
N HIS A 67 8.41 19.03 -5.00
CA HIS A 67 7.86 18.95 -6.36
C HIS A 67 6.89 17.77 -6.54
N MET A 68 6.72 16.92 -5.52
CA MET A 68 5.77 15.81 -5.61
C MET A 68 4.34 16.33 -5.55
N ASP A 69 3.54 16.01 -6.57
CA ASP A 69 2.12 16.33 -6.62
C ASP A 69 1.28 15.20 -6.01
N TRP A 70 0.90 15.39 -4.75
CA TRP A 70 0.00 14.48 -4.05
C TRP A 70 -1.50 14.81 -4.24
N SER A 71 -1.83 15.91 -4.93
CA SER A 71 -3.21 16.43 -5.03
C SER A 71 -4.16 15.46 -5.72
N THR A 72 -3.69 14.81 -6.78
CA THR A 72 -4.44 13.82 -7.56
C THR A 72 -4.61 12.50 -6.80
N HIS A 73 -3.74 12.21 -5.83
CA HIS A 73 -3.74 10.98 -5.06
C HIS A 73 -4.69 11.03 -3.85
N PHE A 74 -4.79 12.20 -3.21
CA PHE A 74 -5.55 12.42 -1.98
C PHE A 74 -6.51 13.63 -2.10
N PRO A 75 -7.47 13.61 -3.03
CA PRO A 75 -8.34 14.75 -3.31
C PRO A 75 -9.18 15.19 -2.10
N ALA A 76 -9.55 14.26 -1.21
CA ALA A 76 -10.29 14.55 0.02
C ALA A 76 -9.49 15.37 1.05
N TYR A 77 -8.19 15.52 0.85
CA TYR A 77 -7.28 16.18 1.77
C TYR A 77 -6.62 17.43 1.17
N LEU A 78 -7.14 17.93 0.05
CA LEU A 78 -6.65 19.19 -0.53
C LEU A 78 -6.84 20.35 0.45
N ASN A 79 -5.87 21.25 0.51
CA ASN A 79 -6.01 22.50 1.24
C ASN A 79 -7.18 23.30 0.64
N PRO A 80 -8.15 23.78 1.45
CA PRO A 80 -9.26 24.57 0.94
C PRO A 80 -8.78 25.91 0.34
N ASP A 81 -7.67 26.46 0.81
CA ASP A 81 -7.04 27.63 0.20
C ASP A 81 -6.26 27.23 -1.06
N ALA A 82 -6.81 27.63 -2.21
CA ALA A 82 -6.25 27.35 -3.53
C ALA A 82 -4.88 27.98 -3.77
N THR A 83 -4.50 29.00 -2.99
CA THR A 83 -3.21 29.69 -3.12
C THR A 83 -2.07 28.90 -2.49
N GLN A 84 -2.38 27.92 -1.62
CA GLN A 84 -1.39 27.04 -1.00
C GLN A 84 -0.93 25.98 -1.99
N THR A 85 0.15 26.27 -2.72
CA THR A 85 0.71 25.39 -3.75
C THR A 85 2.12 24.89 -3.41
N ASN A 86 2.51 23.75 -3.98
CA ASN A 86 3.85 23.18 -3.89
C ASN A 86 4.77 23.80 -4.98
N ALA A 87 6.00 23.28 -5.12
CA ALA A 87 6.98 23.83 -6.06
C ALA A 87 6.59 23.63 -7.55
N THR A 88 5.65 22.74 -7.87
CA THR A 88 5.10 22.55 -9.23
C THR A 88 3.83 23.35 -9.49
N GLY A 89 3.35 24.12 -8.51
CA GLY A 89 2.07 24.83 -8.58
C GLY A 89 0.85 23.97 -8.27
N ALA A 90 1.04 22.68 -7.92
CA ALA A 90 -0.04 21.81 -7.51
C ALA A 90 -0.52 22.18 -6.09
N ARG A 91 -1.83 22.01 -5.83
CA ARG A 91 -2.43 22.34 -4.54
C ARG A 91 -1.89 21.43 -3.43
N ARG A 92 -1.48 22.02 -2.31
CA ARG A 92 -0.97 21.27 -1.14
C ARG A 92 -2.09 20.47 -0.47
N LEU A 93 -1.69 19.41 0.23
CA LEU A 93 -2.58 18.70 1.13
C LEU A 93 -2.65 19.38 2.51
N LEU A 94 -3.67 19.04 3.28
CA LEU A 94 -3.83 19.44 4.69
C LEU A 94 -2.87 18.71 5.63
N LYS A 95 -2.33 17.57 5.19
CA LYS A 95 -1.38 16.74 5.94
C LYS A 95 -0.51 15.93 4.97
N ASP A 96 0.65 15.53 5.45
CA ASP A 96 1.63 14.79 4.64
C ASP A 96 1.33 13.29 4.59
N VAL A 97 1.92 12.63 3.59
CA VAL A 97 2.00 11.16 3.53
C VAL A 97 2.98 10.70 4.59
N GLU A 98 2.52 9.82 5.49
CA GLU A 98 3.35 9.30 6.59
C GLU A 98 3.64 7.81 6.50
N VAL A 99 2.93 7.07 5.65
CA VAL A 99 3.10 5.62 5.51
C VAL A 99 3.35 5.24 4.06
N VAL A 100 4.32 4.36 3.84
CA VAL A 100 4.58 3.78 2.53
C VAL A 100 4.62 2.25 2.59
N ASP A 101 3.97 1.61 1.61
CA ASP A 101 4.05 0.19 1.34
C ASP A 101 4.90 -0.04 0.08
N ILE A 102 6.14 -0.49 0.29
CA ILE A 102 7.13 -0.69 -0.77
C ILE A 102 6.89 -2.05 -1.43
N GLY A 103 6.63 -2.03 -2.75
CA GLY A 103 6.30 -3.25 -3.48
C GLY A 103 4.91 -3.76 -3.11
N CYS A 104 3.94 -2.86 -2.97
CA CYS A 104 2.62 -3.13 -2.38
C CYS A 104 1.76 -4.20 -3.09
N GLY A 105 2.16 -4.65 -4.28
CA GLY A 105 1.41 -5.63 -5.07
C GLY A 105 -0.01 -5.14 -5.34
N PHE A 106 -1.00 -6.01 -5.09
CA PHE A 106 -2.42 -5.66 -5.27
C PHE A 106 -3.01 -4.85 -4.10
N GLY A 107 -2.17 -4.35 -3.19
CA GLY A 107 -2.50 -3.41 -2.10
C GLY A 107 -3.38 -3.98 -1.00
N GLY A 108 -3.28 -5.29 -0.73
CA GLY A 108 -4.00 -5.92 0.38
C GLY A 108 -3.67 -5.29 1.73
N LEU A 109 -2.40 -4.93 1.96
CA LEU A 109 -1.95 -4.24 3.17
C LEU A 109 -2.64 -2.88 3.33
N LEU A 110 -2.59 -2.02 2.32
CA LEU A 110 -3.18 -0.67 2.37
C LEU A 110 -4.67 -0.71 2.67
N VAL A 111 -5.40 -1.63 2.03
CA VAL A 111 -6.84 -1.82 2.28
C VAL A 111 -7.09 -2.30 3.71
N GLY A 112 -6.22 -3.15 4.26
CA GLY A 112 -6.30 -3.60 5.65
C GLY A 112 -5.93 -2.53 6.67
N LEU A 113 -4.96 -1.67 6.37
CA LEU A 113 -4.50 -0.58 7.25
C LEU A 113 -5.43 0.64 7.21
N ALA A 114 -6.14 0.88 6.11
CA ALA A 114 -7.03 2.04 5.95
C ALA A 114 -7.96 2.29 7.15
N PRO A 115 -8.70 1.28 7.69
CA PRO A 115 -9.50 1.46 8.91
C PRO A 115 -8.71 1.61 10.20
N VAL A 116 -7.50 1.04 10.27
CA VAL A 116 -6.63 1.07 11.46
C VAL A 116 -5.97 2.42 11.62
N LEU A 117 -5.64 3.09 10.50
CA LEU A 117 -4.98 4.38 10.46
C LEU A 117 -5.82 5.41 9.67
N PRO A 118 -7.07 5.70 10.10
CA PRO A 118 -8.03 6.47 9.30
C PRO A 118 -7.56 7.90 8.98
N ASP A 119 -6.76 8.48 9.87
CA ASP A 119 -6.25 9.84 9.76
C ASP A 119 -4.84 9.93 9.15
N THR A 120 -4.23 8.81 8.76
CA THR A 120 -2.87 8.79 8.22
C THR A 120 -2.89 8.54 6.73
N LEU A 121 -2.24 9.41 5.93
CA LEU A 121 -2.12 9.21 4.50
C LEU A 121 -1.05 8.17 4.17
N MET A 122 -1.42 7.21 3.31
CA MET A 122 -0.58 6.06 2.97
C MET A 122 -0.50 5.85 1.46
N VAL A 123 0.69 5.51 0.98
CA VAL A 123 0.94 5.23 -0.45
C VAL A 123 1.51 3.85 -0.66
N GLY A 124 0.92 3.09 -1.58
CA GLY A 124 1.53 1.90 -2.15
C GLY A 124 2.41 2.23 -3.33
N MET A 125 3.67 1.86 -3.29
CA MET A 125 4.60 2.05 -4.41
C MET A 125 4.85 0.71 -5.11
N GLU A 126 4.49 0.62 -6.39
CA GLU A 126 4.60 -0.63 -7.18
C GLU A 126 5.19 -0.36 -8.56
N ILE A 127 6.22 -1.10 -8.92
CA ILE A 127 6.96 -0.90 -10.18
C ILE A 127 6.18 -1.42 -11.40
N ARG A 128 5.37 -2.47 -11.23
CA ARG A 128 4.62 -3.11 -12.31
C ARG A 128 3.39 -2.28 -12.67
N SER A 129 3.43 -1.64 -13.84
CA SER A 129 2.37 -0.74 -14.32
C SER A 129 0.96 -1.31 -14.22
N LYS A 130 0.75 -2.58 -14.61
CA LYS A 130 -0.58 -3.19 -14.56
C LYS A 130 -1.05 -3.46 -13.13
N VAL A 131 -0.14 -3.74 -12.22
CA VAL A 131 -0.47 -4.00 -10.80
C VAL A 131 -0.78 -2.69 -10.09
N ALA A 132 0.00 -1.64 -10.33
CA ALA A 132 -0.31 -0.29 -9.88
C ALA A 132 -1.67 0.18 -10.43
N GLU A 133 -1.93 -0.01 -11.74
CA GLU A 133 -3.23 0.31 -12.37
C GLU A 133 -4.40 -0.44 -11.72
N TYR A 134 -4.21 -1.71 -11.36
CA TYR A 134 -5.21 -2.46 -10.62
C TYR A 134 -5.52 -1.81 -9.27
N LEU A 135 -4.48 -1.47 -8.51
CA LEU A 135 -4.65 -0.93 -7.17
C LEU A 135 -5.33 0.45 -7.20
N THR A 136 -4.93 1.34 -8.12
CA THR A 136 -5.62 2.62 -8.33
C THR A 136 -7.13 2.41 -8.57
N ASN A 137 -7.46 1.51 -9.49
CA ASN A 137 -8.84 1.16 -9.81
C ASN A 137 -9.61 0.54 -8.63
N ARG A 138 -8.93 -0.29 -7.83
CA ARG A 138 -9.51 -0.90 -6.62
C ARG A 138 -9.83 0.16 -5.58
N ILE A 139 -8.90 1.07 -5.31
CA ILE A 139 -9.09 2.17 -4.35
C ILE A 139 -10.24 3.08 -4.78
N HIS A 140 -10.32 3.43 -6.07
CA HIS A 140 -11.43 4.25 -6.57
C HIS A 140 -12.79 3.56 -6.38
N ALA A 141 -12.88 2.27 -6.71
CA ALA A 141 -14.10 1.50 -6.52
C ALA A 141 -14.50 1.42 -5.04
N LEU A 142 -13.54 1.21 -4.13
CA LEU A 142 -13.76 1.20 -2.68
C LEU A 142 -14.26 2.55 -2.16
N ARG A 143 -13.63 3.66 -2.55
CA ARG A 143 -14.05 5.03 -2.18
C ARG A 143 -15.47 5.32 -2.67
N TYR A 144 -15.76 5.00 -3.93
CA TYR A 144 -17.10 5.18 -4.53
C TYR A 144 -18.16 4.41 -3.75
N GLN A 145 -17.89 3.16 -3.41
CA GLN A 145 -18.82 2.30 -2.69
C GLN A 145 -19.08 2.79 -1.25
N GLN A 146 -18.05 3.30 -0.57
CA GLN A 146 -18.21 3.93 0.76
C GLN A 146 -19.05 5.22 0.69
N LEU A 147 -18.85 6.04 -0.34
CA LEU A 147 -19.68 7.24 -0.55
C LEU A 147 -21.15 6.87 -0.78
N HIS A 148 -21.42 5.81 -1.55
CA HIS A 148 -22.79 5.33 -1.80
C HIS A 148 -23.47 4.83 -0.51
N LEU A 149 -22.76 4.06 0.30
CA LEU A 149 -23.26 3.61 1.60
C LEU A 149 -23.60 4.81 2.51
N LEU A 150 -22.73 5.84 2.57
CA LEU A 150 -23.00 7.04 3.35
C LEU A 150 -24.30 7.74 2.92
N GLN A 151 -24.50 7.94 1.63
CA GLN A 151 -25.71 8.58 1.08
C GLN A 151 -26.98 7.77 1.37
N GLN A 152 -26.92 6.44 1.30
CA GLN A 152 -28.05 5.56 1.63
C GLN A 152 -28.43 5.63 3.13
N THR A 153 -27.43 5.70 4.01
CA THR A 153 -27.72 5.84 5.46
C THR A 153 -28.35 7.19 5.81
N GLN A 154 -27.94 8.28 5.13
CA GLN A 154 -28.48 9.63 5.38
C GLN A 154 -29.91 9.84 4.84
N THR A 155 -30.22 9.25 3.69
CA THR A 155 -31.58 9.27 3.11
C THR A 155 -32.57 8.43 3.91
N SER A 156 -32.12 7.31 4.49
CA SER A 156 -32.94 6.48 5.38
C SER A 156 -33.22 7.14 6.74
N ALA A 157 -32.28 7.95 7.25
CA ALA A 157 -32.44 8.68 8.51
C ALA A 157 -33.37 9.92 8.41
N SER A 158 -33.52 10.50 7.21
CA SER A 158 -34.34 11.70 6.95
C SER A 158 -35.79 11.40 6.54
N SER A 159 -36.15 10.12 6.35
CA SER A 159 -37.49 9.65 5.96
C SER A 159 -38.24 8.93 7.09
N SER A 160 -38.14 9.44 8.33
CA SER A 160 -38.84 8.87 9.49
C SER A 160 -40.35 9.18 9.46
N THR A 161 -41.11 8.40 8.70
CA THR A 161 -42.53 8.12 8.99
C THR A 161 -42.59 6.67 9.49
N PRO A 162 -43.31 6.33 10.58
CA PRO A 162 -43.35 4.96 11.07
C PRO A 162 -44.12 4.09 10.07
N ILE A 163 -43.44 3.14 9.42
CA ILE A 163 -44.09 2.08 8.64
C ILE A 163 -44.28 0.86 9.57
N PRO A 164 -45.46 0.20 9.61
CA PRO A 164 -45.67 -0.98 10.42
C PRO A 164 -44.80 -2.15 9.93
N ALA A 165 -44.36 -3.00 10.86
CA ALA A 165 -43.49 -4.14 10.62
C ALA A 165 -43.99 -5.06 9.47
N PRO A 166 -43.11 -5.48 8.54
CA PRO A 166 -43.48 -6.46 7.53
C PRO A 166 -43.48 -7.88 8.12
N ALA A 167 -44.46 -8.68 7.70
CA ALA A 167 -44.61 -10.10 7.99
C ALA A 167 -43.44 -10.94 7.42
N PRO A 168 -43.15 -12.12 8.00
CA PRO A 168 -41.97 -12.90 7.63
C PRO A 168 -42.11 -13.50 6.21
N VAL A 169 -41.21 -13.10 5.32
CA VAL A 169 -41.09 -13.67 3.97
C VAL A 169 -40.11 -14.85 4.03
N GLN A 170 -40.56 -16.02 3.61
CA GLN A 170 -39.75 -17.23 3.48
C GLN A 170 -38.68 -17.04 2.39
N GLN A 171 -37.41 -17.29 2.76
CA GLN A 171 -36.26 -17.28 1.85
C GLN A 171 -36.32 -18.51 0.92
N PRO A 172 -36.11 -18.38 -0.40
CA PRO A 172 -35.74 -19.51 -1.23
C PRO A 172 -34.26 -19.86 -0.98
N ALA A 173 -33.99 -21.14 -0.79
CA ALA A 173 -32.66 -21.70 -0.60
C ALA A 173 -31.75 -21.38 -1.80
N THR A 174 -30.68 -20.61 -1.55
CA THR A 174 -29.57 -20.44 -2.50
C THR A 174 -28.56 -21.56 -2.29
N GLU A 175 -28.38 -22.36 -3.34
CA GLU A 175 -27.31 -23.36 -3.47
C GLU A 175 -25.94 -22.69 -3.30
N THR A 176 -25.20 -23.16 -2.30
CA THR A 176 -23.80 -22.81 -2.04
C THR A 176 -22.91 -23.40 -3.12
N THR A 177 -22.42 -22.56 -4.02
CA THR A 177 -21.25 -22.88 -4.84
C THR A 177 -20.00 -22.30 -4.18
N ASP A 178 -19.35 -23.13 -3.37
CA ASP A 178 -18.06 -22.86 -2.75
C ASP A 178 -16.94 -22.82 -3.81
N ASN A 179 -16.69 -21.66 -4.45
CA ASN A 179 -15.41 -21.45 -5.14
C ASN A 179 -15.01 -20.00 -5.49
N GLU A 180 -15.46 -18.98 -4.77
CA GLU A 180 -14.90 -17.63 -4.92
C GLU A 180 -14.08 -17.22 -3.69
N SER A 181 -12.81 -16.88 -3.94
CA SER A 181 -11.92 -16.30 -2.93
C SER A 181 -12.52 -14.96 -2.42
N PRO A 182 -12.47 -14.66 -1.12
CA PRO A 182 -13.20 -13.55 -0.45
C PRO A 182 -12.74 -12.12 -0.81
N GLU A 183 -12.08 -11.91 -1.95
CA GLU A 183 -11.46 -10.63 -2.35
C GLU A 183 -12.22 -9.88 -3.44
N THR A 184 -13.40 -10.37 -3.81
CA THR A 184 -14.28 -9.80 -4.83
C THR A 184 -15.47 -9.02 -4.25
N THR A 185 -15.66 -9.05 -2.94
CA THR A 185 -16.80 -8.41 -2.27
C THR A 185 -16.39 -7.08 -1.64
N PHE A 186 -17.29 -6.11 -1.73
CA PHE A 186 -17.12 -4.85 -1.03
C PHE A 186 -17.45 -4.98 0.46
N PRO A 187 -16.84 -4.16 1.35
CA PRO A 187 -17.28 -4.03 2.73
C PRO A 187 -18.75 -3.58 2.80
N THR A 188 -19.58 -4.25 3.57
CA THR A 188 -21.01 -3.88 3.71
C THR A 188 -21.25 -2.76 4.73
N THR A 189 -20.23 -2.40 5.50
CA THR A 189 -20.28 -1.36 6.52
C THR A 189 -19.47 -0.13 6.13
N LEU A 190 -19.73 0.98 6.82
CA LEU A 190 -18.90 2.17 6.73
C LEU A 190 -17.53 1.90 7.36
N ILE A 191 -16.49 2.32 6.65
CA ILE A 191 -15.09 2.18 7.03
C ILE A 191 -14.55 3.55 7.45
N PRO A 192 -13.90 3.67 8.62
CA PRO A 192 -13.22 4.90 9.03
C PRO A 192 -12.29 5.43 7.92
N GLY A 193 -12.39 6.73 7.62
CA GLY A 193 -11.66 7.37 6.52
C GLY A 193 -12.16 7.04 5.10
N GLY A 194 -13.06 6.07 4.91
CA GLY A 194 -13.69 5.74 3.63
C GLY A 194 -12.71 5.39 2.51
N TYR A 195 -11.52 4.86 2.85
CA TYR A 195 -10.39 4.64 1.94
C TYR A 195 -9.84 5.90 1.25
N ASN A 196 -10.20 7.09 1.71
CA ASN A 196 -9.66 8.35 1.17
C ASN A 196 -8.19 8.55 1.55
N ASN A 197 -7.73 7.87 2.59
CA ASN A 197 -6.39 7.94 3.16
C ASN A 197 -5.36 7.02 2.48
N ILE A 198 -5.73 6.22 1.47
CA ILE A 198 -4.81 5.33 0.75
C ILE A 198 -4.73 5.67 -0.74
N THR A 199 -3.57 5.50 -1.35
CA THR A 199 -3.36 5.66 -2.80
C THR A 199 -2.36 4.66 -3.36
N ALA A 200 -2.24 4.62 -4.69
CA ALA A 200 -1.21 3.87 -5.40
C ALA A 200 -0.34 4.80 -6.24
N LEU A 201 0.95 4.51 -6.30
CA LEU A 201 1.93 5.21 -7.09
C LEU A 201 2.80 4.18 -7.83
N ARG A 202 2.97 4.38 -9.15
CA ARG A 202 3.90 3.56 -9.92
C ARG A 202 5.31 4.13 -9.77
N ALA A 203 6.18 3.44 -9.05
CA ALA A 203 7.55 3.88 -8.82
C ALA A 203 8.50 2.69 -8.66
N ASN A 204 9.78 2.92 -8.94
CA ASN A 204 10.84 2.05 -8.48
C ASN A 204 11.42 2.64 -7.19
N THR A 205 11.16 2.00 -6.07
CA THR A 205 11.62 2.45 -4.75
C THR A 205 13.09 2.19 -4.48
N MET A 206 13.78 1.45 -5.36
CA MET A 206 15.24 1.31 -5.30
C MET A 206 15.98 2.50 -5.92
N LYS A 207 15.24 3.46 -6.49
CA LYS A 207 15.81 4.65 -7.12
C LYS A 207 15.06 5.88 -6.64
N PHE A 208 15.81 6.87 -6.18
CA PHE A 208 15.25 8.19 -5.84
C PHE A 208 14.14 8.13 -4.78
N PHE A 209 14.24 7.20 -3.81
CA PHE A 209 13.28 7.18 -2.69
C PHE A 209 13.24 8.52 -1.93
N PRO A 210 14.38 9.20 -1.66
CA PRO A 210 14.41 10.53 -1.07
C PRO A 210 13.82 11.66 -1.94
N ASN A 211 13.51 11.40 -3.22
CA ASN A 211 12.83 12.40 -4.05
C ASN A 211 11.33 12.46 -3.75
N PHE A 212 10.73 11.38 -3.24
CA PHE A 212 9.30 11.34 -2.91
C PHE A 212 9.00 11.87 -1.51
N PHE A 213 9.91 11.64 -0.56
CA PHE A 213 9.69 11.91 0.85
C PHE A 213 10.79 12.79 1.44
N ALA A 214 10.40 13.84 2.16
CA ALA A 214 11.33 14.69 2.89
C ALA A 214 11.96 13.93 4.07
N ARG A 215 13.06 14.49 4.60
CA ARG A 215 13.69 13.97 5.82
C ARG A 215 12.66 13.86 6.93
N SER A 216 12.60 12.70 7.59
CA SER A 216 11.73 12.43 8.73
C SER A 216 10.23 12.65 8.46
N GLN A 217 9.78 12.57 7.21
CA GLN A 217 8.36 12.69 6.86
C GLN A 217 7.56 11.45 7.29
N LEU A 218 8.11 10.26 7.07
CA LEU A 218 7.40 9.00 7.28
C LEU A 218 7.38 8.60 8.76
N SER A 219 6.27 7.99 9.20
CA SER A 219 6.15 7.28 10.48
C SER A 219 6.26 5.76 10.31
N LYS A 220 5.88 5.21 9.14
CA LYS A 220 5.94 3.77 8.88
C LYS A 220 6.39 3.45 7.45
N ILE A 221 7.25 2.43 7.32
CA ILE A 221 7.65 1.84 6.04
C ILE A 221 7.34 0.35 6.10
N PHE A 222 6.63 -0.19 5.12
CA PHE A 222 6.35 -1.62 5.02
C PHE A 222 7.08 -2.24 3.82
N ILE A 223 7.70 -3.39 4.04
CA ILE A 223 8.35 -4.21 3.02
C ILE A 223 7.82 -5.64 3.18
N CYS A 224 6.78 -5.97 2.43
CA CYS A 224 6.05 -7.23 2.60
C CYS A 224 6.34 -8.21 1.48
N PHE A 225 6.82 -9.40 1.84
CA PHE A 225 7.17 -10.49 0.91
C PHE A 225 8.04 -10.04 -0.28
N PRO A 226 9.16 -9.32 -0.02
CA PRO A 226 10.05 -8.88 -1.09
C PRO A 226 10.65 -10.08 -1.85
N ASP A 227 10.96 -9.90 -3.15
CA ASP A 227 11.60 -10.96 -3.96
C ASP A 227 12.98 -11.30 -3.35
N PRO A 228 13.21 -12.56 -2.94
CA PRO A 228 14.44 -12.96 -2.25
C PRO A 228 15.65 -13.04 -3.18
N HIS A 229 15.45 -13.06 -4.50
CA HIS A 229 16.52 -13.11 -5.49
C HIS A 229 17.63 -14.14 -5.17
N PHE A 230 17.26 -15.41 -5.01
CA PHE A 230 18.11 -16.54 -4.57
C PHE A 230 19.48 -16.75 -5.27
N LYS A 231 19.76 -16.09 -6.38
CA LYS A 231 21.04 -16.23 -7.08
C LYS A 231 21.98 -15.12 -6.61
N ALA A 232 23.18 -15.44 -6.12
CA ALA A 232 24.17 -14.47 -5.62
C ALA A 232 24.35 -13.24 -6.54
N ARG A 233 24.49 -13.47 -7.85
CA ARG A 233 24.58 -12.40 -8.87
C ARG A 233 23.39 -11.43 -8.93
N LYS A 234 22.29 -11.73 -8.25
CA LYS A 234 21.06 -10.93 -8.18
C LYS A 234 20.82 -10.34 -6.78
N HIS A 235 21.69 -10.56 -5.80
CA HIS A 235 21.54 -9.98 -4.46
C HIS A 235 21.49 -8.45 -4.48
N LYS A 236 22.18 -7.80 -5.43
CA LYS A 236 22.09 -6.34 -5.67
C LYS A 236 20.69 -5.83 -6.03
N ALA A 237 19.76 -6.71 -6.40
CA ALA A 237 18.37 -6.36 -6.67
C ALA A 237 17.46 -6.51 -5.43
N ARG A 238 18.00 -6.96 -4.29
CA ARG A 238 17.25 -7.04 -3.03
C ARG A 238 16.94 -5.63 -2.53
N ILE A 239 15.72 -5.46 -2.03
CA ILE A 239 15.23 -4.18 -1.50
C ILE A 239 15.85 -3.83 -0.14
N VAL A 240 16.47 -4.81 0.53
CA VAL A 240 17.19 -4.60 1.78
C VAL A 240 18.69 -4.67 1.49
N SER A 241 19.34 -3.51 1.62
CA SER A 241 20.78 -3.28 1.49
C SER A 241 21.18 -2.11 2.39
N GLU A 242 22.47 -1.89 2.63
CA GLU A 242 22.93 -0.80 3.48
C GLU A 242 22.51 0.58 2.95
N THR A 243 22.72 0.83 1.66
CA THR A 243 22.35 2.10 1.00
C THR A 243 20.85 2.38 1.11
N LEU A 244 20.00 1.38 0.81
CA LEU A 244 18.56 1.56 0.87
C LEU A 244 18.08 1.74 2.31
N ASN A 245 18.66 1.00 3.26
CA ASN A 245 18.35 1.17 4.67
C ASN A 245 18.71 2.57 5.18
N ALA A 246 19.79 3.19 4.66
CA ALA A 246 20.12 4.59 4.95
C ALA A 246 19.11 5.57 4.32
N GLU A 247 18.63 5.33 3.10
CA GLU A 247 17.55 6.11 2.49
C GLU A 247 16.23 6.00 3.29
N TYR A 248 15.90 4.80 3.77
CA TYR A 248 14.76 4.58 4.66
C TYR A 248 14.93 5.33 5.97
N ALA A 249 16.14 5.30 6.55
CA ALA A 249 16.48 6.04 7.76
C ALA A 249 16.38 7.57 7.59
N TYR A 250 16.68 8.09 6.40
CA TYR A 250 16.54 9.50 6.07
C TYR A 250 15.06 9.92 6.04
N ALA A 251 14.21 9.16 5.37
CA ALA A 251 12.78 9.49 5.22
C ALA A 251 11.95 9.20 6.48
N LEU A 252 12.36 8.22 7.29
CA LEU A 252 11.65 7.80 8.50
C LEU A 252 12.01 8.71 9.69
N ARG A 253 11.02 9.22 10.41
CA ARG A 253 11.23 10.03 11.62
C ARG A 253 11.83 9.19 12.76
N PRO A 254 12.58 9.78 13.70
CA PRO A 254 12.92 9.10 14.95
C PRO A 254 11.67 8.54 15.65
N GLY A 255 11.76 7.30 16.12
CA GLY A 255 10.62 6.54 16.66
C GLY A 255 9.71 5.90 15.60
N GLY A 256 9.86 6.23 14.32
CA GLY A 256 9.17 5.57 13.22
C GLY A 256 9.55 4.10 13.06
N LEU A 257 8.71 3.32 12.40
CA LEU A 257 8.84 1.85 12.32
C LEU A 257 8.99 1.36 10.87
N LEU A 258 10.00 0.51 10.65
CA LEU A 258 10.20 -0.22 9.40
C LEU A 258 9.80 -1.68 9.61
N TYR A 259 8.75 -2.11 8.91
CA TYR A 259 8.14 -3.42 9.01
C TYR A 259 8.62 -4.31 7.87
N THR A 260 9.09 -5.51 8.20
CA THR A 260 9.44 -6.53 7.22
C THR A 260 8.75 -7.86 7.52
N ILE A 261 8.32 -8.55 6.47
CA ILE A 261 7.79 -9.91 6.55
C ILE A 261 8.19 -10.71 5.31
N THR A 262 8.58 -11.96 5.49
CA THR A 262 8.89 -12.88 4.38
C THR A 262 8.55 -14.32 4.76
N ASP A 263 8.30 -15.17 3.77
CA ASP A 263 8.16 -16.62 3.90
C ASP A 263 9.49 -17.38 3.65
N VAL A 264 10.57 -16.65 3.35
CA VAL A 264 11.90 -17.21 3.08
C VAL A 264 12.82 -16.94 4.25
N GLU A 265 13.14 -17.98 5.02
CA GLU A 265 13.96 -17.90 6.22
C GLU A 265 15.37 -17.33 5.94
N GLU A 266 16.01 -17.79 4.87
CA GLU A 266 17.32 -17.28 4.45
C GLU A 266 17.30 -15.76 4.21
N TYR A 267 16.20 -15.27 3.60
CA TYR A 267 16.05 -13.84 3.35
C TYR A 267 15.67 -13.07 4.61
N HIS A 268 14.97 -13.69 5.57
CA HIS A 268 14.80 -13.11 6.89
C HIS A 268 16.14 -12.88 7.59
N PHE A 269 17.04 -13.87 7.57
CA PHE A 269 18.39 -13.68 8.12
C PHE A 269 19.19 -12.62 7.36
N TRP A 270 19.04 -12.52 6.03
CA TRP A 270 19.61 -11.41 5.27
C TRP A 270 19.14 -10.05 5.79
N ILE A 271 17.83 -9.89 6.02
CA ILE A 271 17.26 -8.67 6.58
C ILE A 271 17.87 -8.37 7.94
N LEU A 272 17.84 -9.34 8.86
CA LEU A 272 18.39 -9.18 10.22
C LEU A 272 19.85 -8.70 10.19
N ARG A 273 20.70 -9.29 9.33
CA ARG A 273 22.12 -8.90 9.20
C ARG A 273 22.29 -7.47 8.70
N HIS A 274 21.50 -7.02 7.72
CA HIS A 274 21.57 -5.65 7.19
C HIS A 274 21.02 -4.58 8.16
N PHE A 275 20.41 -5.01 9.26
CA PHE A 275 20.04 -4.17 10.40
C PHE A 275 20.92 -4.45 11.64
N GLY A 276 22.08 -5.08 11.45
CA GLY A 276 23.10 -5.28 12.49
C GLY A 276 22.79 -6.37 13.53
N GLN A 277 21.86 -7.28 13.24
CA GLN A 277 21.51 -8.40 14.12
C GLN A 277 22.32 -9.65 13.74
N GLN A 278 22.88 -10.34 14.74
CA GLN A 278 23.73 -11.53 14.55
C GLN A 278 22.96 -12.86 14.63
N GLN A 279 21.76 -12.92 14.06
CA GLN A 279 20.95 -14.15 14.03
C GLN A 279 21.06 -14.85 12.67
N GLY A 280 21.13 -16.18 12.70
CA GLY A 280 21.16 -17.04 11.50
C GLY A 280 22.48 -17.78 11.30
N PRO A 281 22.58 -18.61 10.24
CA PRO A 281 23.81 -19.37 9.93
C PRO A 281 24.98 -18.45 9.58
N GLU A 282 26.21 -18.98 9.71
CA GLU A 282 27.45 -18.29 9.36
C GLU A 282 27.46 -17.80 7.89
N ARG A 283 28.24 -16.75 7.61
CA ARG A 283 28.33 -16.17 6.25
C ARG A 283 28.87 -17.22 5.28
N ASN A 284 28.26 -17.32 4.11
CA ASN A 284 28.91 -17.97 2.99
C ASN A 284 29.94 -16.99 2.39
N ALA A 285 31.07 -17.49 1.89
CA ALA A 285 32.12 -16.67 1.26
C ALA A 285 31.61 -15.77 0.11
N GLU A 286 30.49 -16.14 -0.52
CA GLU A 286 29.84 -15.36 -1.57
C GLU A 286 29.10 -14.10 -1.05
N ASP A 287 28.72 -14.07 0.24
CA ASP A 287 28.08 -12.93 0.91
C ASP A 287 29.11 -11.93 1.46
N GLU A 288 30.41 -12.27 1.49
CA GLU A 288 31.48 -11.38 1.97
C GLU A 288 31.71 -10.17 1.06
N ASN A 289 31.27 -10.23 -0.19
CA ASN A 289 31.33 -9.12 -1.14
C ASN A 289 30.08 -8.22 -1.13
N ALA A 290 29.12 -8.47 -0.23
CA ALA A 290 28.00 -7.58 0.02
C ALA A 290 28.33 -6.77 1.27
N ASP A 291 28.75 -5.52 1.06
CA ASP A 291 28.89 -4.41 2.02
C ASP A 291 28.61 -4.85 3.47
N GLY A 292 29.64 -5.32 4.16
CA GLY A 292 29.56 -5.65 5.57
C GLY A 292 29.44 -4.35 6.38
N PRO A 293 28.86 -4.40 7.60
CA PRO A 293 28.61 -3.20 8.37
C PRO A 293 29.93 -2.50 8.70
N GLU A 294 30.19 -1.39 8.02
CA GLU A 294 31.25 -0.44 8.40
C GLU A 294 30.93 0.13 9.80
N GLU A 295 31.97 0.49 10.56
CA GLU A 295 31.79 1.27 11.80
C GLU A 295 30.98 2.54 11.49
N GLY A 296 29.91 2.80 12.26
CA GLY A 296 28.99 3.91 11.99
C GLY A 296 27.81 3.60 11.04
N GLY A 297 27.61 2.34 10.64
CA GLY A 297 26.57 1.94 9.66
C GLY A 297 25.13 1.85 10.19
N VAL A 298 24.25 1.22 9.40
CA VAL A 298 22.79 1.08 9.63
C VAL A 298 22.40 0.59 11.04
N LYS A 299 23.27 -0.18 11.70
CA LYS A 299 23.08 -0.65 13.09
C LYS A 299 22.88 0.50 14.09
N GLU A 300 23.48 1.66 13.84
CA GLU A 300 23.31 2.85 14.67
C GLU A 300 22.01 3.59 14.40
N LEU A 301 21.40 3.33 13.24
CA LEU A 301 20.19 3.99 12.80
C LEU A 301 18.91 3.32 13.31
N PHE A 302 18.97 2.02 13.62
CA PHE A 302 17.79 1.22 13.98
C PHE A 302 18.00 0.34 15.21
N GLU A 303 16.90 0.01 15.89
CA GLU A 303 16.81 -1.06 16.89
C GLU A 303 15.66 -2.01 16.54
N ARG A 304 15.82 -3.30 16.82
CA ARG A 304 14.77 -4.30 16.57
C ARG A 304 13.76 -4.28 17.72
N LEU A 305 12.47 -4.36 17.39
CA LEU A 305 11.40 -4.53 18.38
C LEU A 305 11.47 -5.90 19.05
N THR A 306 11.08 -5.95 20.32
CA THR A 306 10.88 -7.17 21.10
C THR A 306 9.63 -7.93 20.64
N GLN A 307 9.54 -9.22 20.98
CA GLN A 307 8.36 -10.02 20.61
C GLN A 307 7.08 -9.45 21.25
N GLU A 308 7.16 -8.97 22.49
CA GLU A 308 6.04 -8.38 23.20
C GLU A 308 5.53 -7.09 22.54
N GLU A 309 6.43 -6.30 21.93
CA GLU A 309 6.05 -5.12 21.15
C GLU A 309 5.40 -5.50 19.82
N LEU A 310 5.91 -6.54 19.15
CA LEU A 310 5.32 -7.06 17.92
C LEU A 310 3.90 -7.57 18.14
N ASP A 311 3.68 -8.32 19.23
CA ASP A 311 2.38 -8.92 19.55
C ASP A 311 1.29 -7.89 19.85
N ARG A 312 1.67 -6.69 20.30
CA ARG A 312 0.75 -5.58 20.60
C ARG A 312 0.52 -4.64 19.42
N ASP A 313 1.36 -4.68 18.38
CA ASP A 313 1.25 -3.77 17.23
C ASP A 313 0.21 -4.28 16.23
N GLU A 314 -0.91 -3.57 16.14
CA GLU A 314 -1.97 -3.91 15.19
C GLU A 314 -1.50 -3.89 13.72
N CYS A 315 -0.52 -3.05 13.36
CA CYS A 315 0.05 -3.03 12.02
C CYS A 315 0.77 -4.36 11.70
N VAL A 316 1.38 -5.02 12.70
CA VAL A 316 2.01 -6.34 12.52
C VAL A 316 0.94 -7.38 12.20
N ARG A 317 -0.17 -7.39 12.95
CA ARG A 317 -1.32 -8.28 12.70
C ARG A 317 -1.88 -8.08 11.29
N VAL A 318 -2.15 -6.83 10.89
CA VAL A 318 -2.66 -6.51 9.55
C VAL A 318 -1.66 -6.94 8.47
N MET A 319 -0.36 -6.70 8.66
CA MET A 319 0.70 -7.10 7.73
C MET A 319 0.73 -8.61 7.50
N MET A 320 0.57 -9.40 8.56
CA MET A 320 0.56 -10.86 8.48
C MET A 320 -0.64 -11.38 7.69
N ASP A 321 -1.82 -10.78 7.85
CA ASP A 321 -3.08 -11.40 7.41
C ASP A 321 -3.74 -10.76 6.18
N SER A 322 -3.39 -9.51 5.86
CA SER A 322 -4.12 -8.73 4.84
C SER A 322 -3.46 -8.77 3.46
N THR A 323 -2.17 -9.08 3.39
CA THR A 323 -1.44 -9.22 2.12
C THR A 323 -1.83 -10.49 1.38
N GLU A 324 -1.75 -10.46 0.06
CA GLU A 324 -2.07 -11.60 -0.81
C GLU A 324 -1.12 -12.77 -0.56
N GLU A 325 0.17 -12.45 -0.50
CA GLU A 325 1.26 -13.35 -0.19
C GLU A 325 1.10 -13.92 1.23
N GLY A 326 0.78 -13.09 2.22
CA GLY A 326 0.50 -13.55 3.59
C GLY A 326 -0.65 -14.56 3.67
N LYS A 327 -1.77 -14.29 3.00
CA LYS A 327 -2.90 -15.24 2.91
C LYS A 327 -2.52 -16.53 2.19
N LYS A 328 -1.71 -16.43 1.12
CA LYS A 328 -1.20 -17.60 0.39
C LYS A 328 -0.32 -18.47 1.28
N VAL A 329 0.59 -17.86 2.04
CA VAL A 329 1.48 -18.56 2.98
C VAL A 329 0.66 -19.28 4.06
N SER A 330 -0.33 -18.61 4.66
CA SER A 330 -1.24 -19.24 5.63
C SER A 330 -2.00 -20.44 5.05
N ARG A 331 -2.56 -20.32 3.85
CA ARG A 331 -3.26 -21.43 3.18
C ARG A 331 -2.35 -22.64 2.95
N ASN A 332 -1.08 -22.37 2.66
CA ASN A 332 -0.06 -23.40 2.44
C ASN A 332 0.60 -23.88 3.74
N LYS A 333 0.15 -23.41 4.91
CA LYS A 333 0.77 -23.68 6.22
C LYS A 333 2.28 -23.37 6.26
N GLY A 334 2.70 -22.37 5.49
CA GLY A 334 4.08 -21.88 5.48
C GLY A 334 4.36 -20.95 6.66
N ASN A 335 5.64 -20.80 7.00
CA ASN A 335 6.09 -19.88 8.04
C ASN A 335 6.07 -18.44 7.52
N LYS A 336 5.84 -17.49 8.44
CA LYS A 336 5.99 -16.05 8.21
C LYS A 336 7.01 -15.50 9.19
N TYR A 337 8.13 -15.02 8.68
CA TYR A 337 9.21 -14.45 9.47
C TYR A 337 9.08 -12.92 9.51
N VAL A 338 8.82 -12.37 10.69
CA VAL A 338 8.62 -10.94 10.92
C VAL A 338 9.83 -10.33 11.59
N ALA A 339 10.27 -9.17 11.10
CA ALA A 339 11.17 -8.28 11.83
C ALA A 339 10.72 -6.83 11.66
N VAL A 340 10.61 -6.10 12.77
CA VAL A 340 10.29 -4.68 12.77
C VAL A 340 11.41 -3.92 13.46
N PHE A 341 11.79 -2.79 12.86
CA PHE A 341 12.89 -1.96 13.31
C PHE A 341 12.41 -0.55 13.62
N ARG A 342 12.71 -0.05 14.81
CA ARG A 342 12.47 1.34 15.20
C ARG A 342 13.65 2.21 14.79
N ARG A 343 13.35 3.35 14.16
CA ARG A 343 14.34 4.38 13.87
C ARG A 343 14.80 5.03 15.17
N LYS A 344 16.10 4.96 15.46
CA LYS A 344 16.72 5.65 16.60
C LYS A 344 16.73 7.16 16.38
N ASN A 345 16.95 7.91 17.46
CA ASN A 345 17.23 9.34 17.37
C ASN A 345 18.51 9.59 16.57
N ASP A 346 18.55 10.69 15.84
CA ASP A 346 19.80 11.13 15.22
C ASP A 346 20.83 11.42 16.33
N PRO A 347 22.11 11.05 16.13
CA PRO A 347 23.15 11.36 17.10
C PRO A 347 23.25 12.87 17.28
N ALA A 348 23.55 13.31 18.51
CA ALA A 348 23.85 14.71 18.76
C ALA A 348 25.08 15.10 17.92
N TRP A 349 24.96 16.15 17.13
CA TRP A 349 26.12 16.70 16.42
C TRP A 349 27.12 17.21 17.47
N PRO A 350 28.39 16.77 17.47
CA PRO A 350 29.37 17.34 18.36
C PRO A 350 29.52 18.83 18.03
N LEU A 351 29.20 19.68 19.01
CA LEU A 351 29.28 21.14 18.92
C LEU A 351 30.70 21.64 18.67
#